data_AF-A0A7Y5QK78-F1
#
_entry.id   AF-A0A7Y5QK78-F1
#
_cell.length_a   1.000
_cell.length_b   1.000
_cell.length_c   1.000
_cell.angle_alpha   90.00
_cell.angle_beta   90.00
_cell.angle_gamma   90.00
#
_symmetry.space_group_name_H-M   'P 1'
#
loop_
_entity.id
_entity.type
_entity.pdbx_description
1 polymer ?
#
loop_
_entity_poly.entity_id
_entity_poly.type
_entity_poly.pdbx_seq_one_letter_code
_entity_poly.pdbx_strand_id
1 'polypeptide(L)' 'MQLHFIRPGKPGRRRSYESFNGKFRDECLNQHWLLSLADARRIIEAWRVECNMARGHCALNRLTPAQFAASFCNPTDESK' A
#
# COMPACT_ATOMS: atom_id res chain seq x y z
N MET A 1 -13.75 -5.95 15.18
CA MET A 1 -12.54 -5.34 14.59
C MET A 1 -11.40 -5.49 15.59
N GLN A 2 -10.41 -6.35 15.33
CA GLN A 2 -9.32 -6.68 16.26
C GLN A 2 -8.05 -5.90 15.87
N LEU A 3 -7.50 -5.12 16.79
CA LEU A 3 -6.26 -4.36 16.57
C LEU A 3 -5.04 -5.25 16.82
N HIS A 4 -4.20 -5.42 15.80
CA HIS A 4 -2.92 -6.13 15.93
C HIS A 4 -1.76 -5.14 16.00
N PHE A 5 -1.21 -4.96 17.21
CA PHE A 5 -0.03 -4.13 17.42
C PHE A 5 1.25 -4.83 16.96
N ILE A 6 2.20 -4.02 16.47
CA ILE A 6 3.54 -4.50 16.13
C ILE A 6 4.23 -4.91 17.43
N ARG A 7 4.63 -6.19 17.53
CA ARG A 7 5.38 -6.68 18.69
C ARG A 7 6.80 -6.06 18.68
N PRO A 8 7.26 -5.47 19.81
CA PRO A 8 8.63 -4.97 19.93
C PRO A 8 9.63 -6.11 19.72
N GLY A 9 10.76 -5.83 19.06
CA GLY A 9 11.84 -6.81 18.82
C GLY A 9 11.74 -7.66 17.54
N LYS A 10 10.71 -7.49 16.69
CA LYS A 10 10.61 -8.20 15.39
C LYS A 10 10.84 -7.24 14.20
N PRO A 11 12.08 -7.10 13.69
CA PRO A 11 12.45 -6.11 12.67
C PRO A 11 11.85 -6.39 11.28
N GLY A 12 11.32 -7.60 11.04
CA GLY A 12 10.80 -7.97 9.72
C GLY A 12 9.53 -7.22 9.31
N ARG A 13 8.57 -7.02 10.22
CA ARG A 13 7.29 -6.33 9.91
C ARG A 13 7.50 -4.82 9.71
N ARG A 14 8.39 -4.25 10.55
CA ARG A 14 9.40 -3.23 10.20
C ARG A 14 9.36 -2.59 8.81
N ARG A 15 9.97 -3.37 7.93
CA ARG A 15 10.66 -2.92 6.74
C ARG A 15 9.69 -2.57 5.62
N SER A 16 8.54 -3.25 5.54
CA SER A 16 7.55 -2.98 4.50
C SER A 16 6.85 -1.65 4.72
N TYR A 17 6.44 -1.34 5.95
CA TYR A 17 5.80 -0.06 6.25
C TYR A 17 6.79 1.10 6.21
N GLU A 18 8.04 0.90 6.63
CA GLU A 18 9.09 1.92 6.55
C GLU A 18 9.40 2.28 5.08
N SER A 19 9.56 1.29 4.21
CA SER A 19 9.80 1.53 2.78
C SER A 19 8.59 2.15 2.08
N PHE A 20 7.37 1.78 2.45
CA PHE A 20 6.15 2.43 1.94
C PHE A 20 6.08 3.90 2.35
N ASN A 21 6.32 4.21 3.64
CA ASN A 21 6.27 5.58 4.13
C ASN A 21 7.37 6.47 3.50
N GLY A 22 8.55 5.90 3.22
CA GLY A 22 9.61 6.58 2.47
C GLY A 22 9.14 6.97 1.07
N LYS A 23 8.64 6.01 0.30
CA LYS A 23 8.11 6.26 -1.06
C LYS A 23 6.96 7.26 -1.07
N PHE A 24 6.04 7.16 -0.12
CA PHE A 24 4.95 8.12 0.01
C PHE A 24 5.47 9.55 0.19
N ARG A 25 6.51 9.73 1.01
CA ARG A 25 7.12 11.04 1.19
C ARG A 25 7.80 11.53 -0.09
N ASP A 26 8.64 10.70 -0.70
CA ASP A 26 9.49 11.12 -1.83
C ASP A 26 8.72 11.30 -3.14
N GLU A 27 7.71 10.46 -3.37
CA GLU A 27 7.00 10.38 -4.64
C GLU A 27 5.62 11.07 -4.60
N CYS A 28 5.01 11.24 -3.42
CA CYS A 28 3.74 11.97 -3.29
C CYS A 28 3.95 13.34 -2.67
N LEU A 29 4.38 13.38 -1.40
CA LEU A 29 4.33 14.63 -0.61
C LEU A 29 5.36 15.65 -1.08
N ASN A 30 6.59 15.23 -1.37
CA ASN A 30 7.66 16.13 -1.80
C ASN A 30 7.46 16.63 -3.24
N GLN A 31 6.66 15.94 -4.07
CA GLN A 31 6.39 16.32 -5.46
C GLN A 31 5.28 17.37 -5.60
N HIS A 32 4.50 17.61 -4.55
CA HIS A 32 3.29 18.44 -4.63
C HIS A 32 3.27 19.52 -3.56
N TRP A 33 2.96 20.75 -3.98
CA TRP A 33 2.63 21.81 -3.04
C TRP A 33 1.17 21.68 -2.59
N LEU A 34 0.95 21.50 -1.30
CA LEU A 34 -0.38 21.32 -0.72
C LEU A 34 -0.94 22.68 -0.28
N LEU A 35 -1.83 23.25 -1.09
CA LEU A 35 -2.41 24.58 -0.85
C LEU A 35 -3.58 24.56 0.15
N SER A 36 -4.26 23.41 0.29
CA SER A 36 -5.38 23.23 1.19
C SER A 36 -5.52 21.76 1.63
N LEU A 37 -6.33 21.51 2.67
CA LEU A 37 -6.65 20.14 3.09
C LEU A 37 -7.41 19.37 2.01
N ALA A 38 -8.26 20.05 1.23
CA ALA A 38 -9.00 19.45 0.13
C ALA A 38 -8.03 19.00 -0.98
N ASP A 39 -7.05 19.84 -1.32
CA ASP A 39 -6.02 19.51 -2.31
C ASP A 39 -5.15 18.34 -1.83
N ALA A 40 -4.74 18.36 -0.57
CA ALA A 40 -4.00 17.28 0.04
C ALA A 40 -4.75 15.95 -0.05
N ARG A 41 -6.05 15.94 0.31
CA ARG A 41 -6.89 14.74 0.18
C ARG A 41 -6.96 14.23 -1.25
N ARG A 42 -7.16 15.12 -2.22
CA ARG A 42 -7.23 14.76 -3.64
C ARG A 42 -5.92 14.14 -4.13
N ILE A 43 -4.79 14.76 -3.82
CA ILE A 43 -3.46 14.32 -4.27
C ILE A 43 -3.09 12.98 -3.62
N ILE A 44 -3.29 12.85 -2.31
CA ILE A 44 -3.00 11.62 -1.57
C ILE A 44 -3.88 10.47 -2.07
N GLU A 45 -5.16 10.73 -2.36
CA GLU A 45 -6.06 9.70 -2.88
C GLU A 45 -5.67 9.25 -4.29
N ALA A 46 -5.31 10.19 -5.17
CA ALA A 46 -4.82 9.87 -6.51
C ALA A 46 -3.56 8.99 -6.44
N TRP A 47 -2.59 9.36 -5.59
CA TRP A 47 -1.38 8.57 -5.39
C TRP A 47 -1.68 7.18 -4.81
N ARG A 48 -2.61 7.08 -3.85
CA ARG A 48 -3.06 5.80 -3.28
C ARG A 48 -3.62 4.87 -4.34
N VAL A 49 -4.46 5.40 -5.25
CA VAL A 49 -5.03 4.63 -6.36
C VAL A 49 -3.92 4.16 -7.30
N GLU A 50 -3.00 5.05 -7.70
CA GLU A 50 -1.89 4.70 -8.59
C GLU A 50 -1.00 3.60 -7.98
N CYS A 51 -0.63 3.73 -6.70
CA CYS A 51 0.14 2.73 -5.99
C CYS A 51 -0.54 1.37 -5.92
N ASN A 52 -1.86 1.33 -5.77
CA ASN A 52 -2.61 0.09 -5.63
C ASN A 52 -2.98 -0.57 -6.97
N MET A 53 -3.07 0.20 -8.05
CA MET A 53 -3.62 -0.27 -9.34
C MET A 53 -2.57 -0.39 -10.45
N ALA A 54 -1.55 0.47 -10.46
CA ALA A 54 -0.61 0.57 -11.59
C ALA A 54 0.78 0.00 -11.28
N ARG A 55 1.18 -0.05 -10.00
CA ARG A 55 2.56 -0.37 -9.63
C ARG A 55 2.71 -1.83 -9.22
N GLY A 56 3.45 -2.59 -10.02
CA GLY A 56 3.85 -3.96 -9.67
C GLY A 56 4.86 -3.96 -8.53
N HIS A 57 4.64 -4.78 -7.49
CA HIS A 57 5.58 -4.90 -6.37
C HIS A 57 6.42 -6.16 -6.50
N CYS A 58 7.75 -6.06 -6.37
CA CYS A 58 8.64 -7.22 -6.39
C CYS A 58 8.29 -8.26 -5.31
N ALA A 59 7.81 -7.81 -4.14
CA ALA A 59 7.33 -8.68 -3.07
C ALA A 59 6.03 -9.43 -3.41
N LEU A 60 5.29 -8.96 -4.42
CA LEU A 60 4.05 -9.55 -4.90
C LEU A 60 4.24 -10.20 -6.28
N ASN A 61 5.44 -10.70 -6.61
CA ASN A 61 5.77 -11.27 -7.92
C ASN A 61 5.48 -10.31 -9.09
N ARG A 62 5.72 -9.01 -8.89
CA ARG A 62 5.42 -7.92 -9.84
C ARG A 62 3.92 -7.69 -10.11
N LEU A 63 3.03 -8.29 -9.32
CA LEU A 63 1.62 -7.94 -9.32
C LEU A 63 1.38 -6.62 -8.60
N THR A 64 0.34 -5.91 -9.03
CA THR A 64 -0.19 -4.78 -8.26
C THR A 64 -0.92 -5.27 -7.01
N PRO A 65 -1.05 -4.46 -5.96
CA PRO A 65 -1.80 -4.84 -4.77
C PRO A 65 -3.23 -5.27 -5.08
N ALA A 66 -3.90 -4.60 -6.03
CA ALA A 66 -5.24 -4.96 -6.47
C ALA A 66 -5.29 -6.33 -7.15
N GLN A 67 -4.35 -6.63 -8.05
CA GLN A 67 -4.26 -7.95 -8.68
C GLN A 67 -3.94 -9.05 -7.67
N PHE A 68 -3.02 -8.79 -6.74
CA PHE A 68 -2.70 -9.71 -5.66
C PHE A 68 -3.94 -9.97 -4.81
N ALA A 69 -4.67 -8.94 -4.38
CA ALA A 69 -5.90 -9.09 -3.60
C ALA A 69 -6.98 -9.88 -4.37
N ALA A 70 -7.15 -9.62 -5.66
CA ALA A 70 -8.09 -10.35 -6.51
C ALA A 70 -7.76 -11.85 -6.59
N SER A 71 -6.48 -12.24 -6.56
CA SER A 71 -6.08 -13.65 -6.56
C SER A 71 -6.51 -14.43 -5.31
N PHE A 72 -6.81 -13.75 -4.19
CA PHE A 72 -7.37 -14.37 -2.98
C PHE A 72 -8.91 -14.33 -2.92
N CYS A 73 -9.57 -13.70 -3.89
CA CYS A 73 -11.03 -13.60 -3.98
C CYS A 73 -11.65 -14.62 -4.96
N ASN A 74 -10.89 -15.60 -5.45
CA ASN A 74 -11.48 -16.71 -6.21
C ASN A 74 -12.27 -17.61 -5.26
N PRO A 75 -13.57 -17.88 -5.52
CA PRO A 75 -14.28 -18.96 -4.85
C PRO A 75 -13.78 -20.28 -5.43
N THR A 76 -12.62 -20.72 -4.94
CA THR A 76 -12.22 -22.13 -5.01
C THR A 76 -11.87 -22.55 -3.59
N ASP A 77 -12.90 -22.54 -2.74
CA ASP A 77 -13.00 -23.45 -1.62
C ASP A 77 -13.97 -24.57 -2.02
N GLU A 78 -13.56 -25.33 -3.03
CA GLU A 78 -14.06 -26.68 -3.28
C GLU A 78 -12.84 -27.51 -3.68
N SER A 79 -12.16 -28.11 -2.71
CA SER A 79 -11.66 -29.50 -2.79
C SER A 79 -10.70 -29.84 -1.63
N LYS A 80 -11.25 -30.67 -0.74
CA LYS A 80 -10.63 -31.64 0.18
C LYS A 80 -10.12 -31.17 1.54
#